data_AF-A0A7V8NNU8-F1
#
_entry.id   AF-A0A7V8NNU8-F1
#
_cell.length_a   1.000
_cell.length_b   1.000
_cell.length_c   1.000
_cell.angle_alpha   90.00
_cell.angle_beta   90.00
_cell.angle_gamma   90.00
#
_symmetry.space_group_name_H-M   'P 1'
#
loop_
_entity.id
_entity.type
_entity.pdbx_description
1 polymer ?
#
loop_
_entity_poly.entity_id
_entity_poly.type
_entity_poly.pdbx_seq_one_letter_code
_entity_poly.pdbx_strand_id
1 'polypeptide(L)'
;TTAVEKTLGSTWPGLPLVSTMSTGATDGKYTRIAGIPTYGVSCMFFDKNDDRSHGKDERVGVQDFYDGLAFNYRLIRELSTPH
;
A
#
# COMPACT_ATOMS: atom_id res chain seq x y z
N THR A 1 -8.17 -5.17 8.69
CA THR A 1 -6.82 -5.16 8.06
C THR A 1 -6.24 -6.56 7.86
N THR A 2 -6.95 -7.63 8.25
CA THR A 2 -6.47 -9.03 8.17
C THR A 2 -5.87 -9.45 6.83
N ALA A 3 -6.48 -9.06 5.70
CA ALA A 3 -5.94 -9.35 4.37
C ALA A 3 -4.55 -8.73 4.15
N VAL A 4 -4.34 -7.50 4.62
CA VAL A 4 -3.04 -6.81 4.56
C VAL A 4 -2.02 -7.53 5.45
N GLU A 5 -2.39 -7.86 6.68
CA GLU A 5 -1.52 -8.58 7.64
C GLU A 5 -1.06 -9.94 7.10
N LYS A 6 -1.98 -10.71 6.53
CA LYS A 6 -1.65 -12.02 5.92
C LYS A 6 -0.75 -11.87 4.69
N THR A 7 -1.05 -10.90 3.83
CA THR A 7 -0.24 -10.64 2.63
C THR A 7 1.17 -10.18 3.01
N LEU A 8 1.29 -9.30 4.01
CA LEU A 8 2.55 -8.87 4.60
C LEU A 8 3.33 -10.06 5.15
N GLY A 9 2.72 -10.89 5.99
CA GLY A 9 3.39 -12.07 6.56
C GLY A 9 3.94 -13.04 5.51
N SER A 10 3.27 -13.17 4.36
CA SER A 10 3.73 -14.00 3.25
C SER A 10 4.83 -13.37 2.38
N THR A 11 4.91 -12.03 2.33
CA THR A 11 5.84 -11.31 1.45
C THR A 11 7.08 -10.84 2.19
N TRP A 12 6.89 -10.27 3.39
CA TRP A 12 7.96 -9.78 4.28
C TRP A 12 7.70 -10.27 5.72
N PRO A 13 8.14 -11.49 6.06
CA PRO A 13 7.94 -12.05 7.40
C PRO A 13 8.52 -11.16 8.50
N GLY A 14 7.74 -10.92 9.55
CA GLY A 14 8.15 -10.12 10.72
C GLY A 14 8.04 -8.60 10.55
N LEU A 15 7.62 -8.11 9.38
CA LEU A 15 7.41 -6.67 9.18
C LEU A 15 6.16 -6.19 9.94
N PRO A 16 6.27 -5.14 10.79
CA PRO A 16 5.11 -4.61 11.50
C PRO A 16 4.21 -3.79 10.56
N LEU A 17 2.89 -3.94 10.73
CA LEU A 17 1.90 -3.03 10.12
C LEU A 17 1.73 -1.80 11.02
N VAL A 18 2.08 -0.62 10.50
CA VAL A 18 1.91 0.66 11.21
C VAL A 18 0.86 1.49 10.49
N SER A 19 -0.19 1.87 11.21
CA SER A 19 -1.23 2.76 10.67
C SER A 19 -0.80 4.21 10.82
N THR A 20 -0.87 4.98 9.72
CA THR A 20 -0.56 6.41 9.71
C THR A 20 -1.70 7.19 9.05
N MET A 21 -1.79 8.48 9.36
CA MET A 21 -2.66 9.40 8.64
C MET A 21 -1.81 10.17 7.63
N SER A 22 -2.09 9.97 6.34
CA SER A 22 -1.43 10.76 5.28
C SER A 22 -1.91 12.22 5.32
N THR A 23 -0.98 13.16 5.15
CA THR A 23 -1.29 14.59 5.00
C THR A 23 -1.69 14.96 3.57
N GLY A 24 -1.49 14.04 2.61
CA GLY A 24 -1.85 14.22 1.21
C GLY A 24 -3.33 13.97 0.91
N ALA A 25 -3.78 14.50 -0.23
CA ALA A 25 -5.13 14.23 -0.73
C ALA A 25 -5.21 12.84 -1.37
N THR A 26 -6.33 12.15 -1.19
CA THR A 26 -6.65 10.87 -1.83
C THR A 26 -8.15 10.81 -2.15
N ASP A 27 -8.53 9.92 -3.08
CA ASP A 27 -9.94 9.63 -3.36
C ASP A 27 -10.68 9.02 -2.16
N GLY A 28 -9.93 8.58 -1.13
CA GLY A 28 -10.47 8.06 0.12
C GLY A 28 -11.39 9.04 0.86
N LYS A 29 -11.31 10.35 0.58
CA LYS A 29 -12.29 11.33 1.06
C LYS A 29 -13.71 10.95 0.62
N TYR A 30 -13.89 10.65 -0.67
CA TYR A 30 -15.20 10.42 -1.26
C TYR A 30 -15.77 9.06 -0.86
N THR A 31 -14.93 8.01 -0.84
CA THR A 31 -15.37 6.66 -0.46
C THR A 31 -15.76 6.56 1.02
N ARG A 32 -15.01 7.23 1.91
CA ARG A 32 -15.38 7.28 3.33
C ARG A 32 -16.68 8.05 3.57
N ILE A 33 -16.92 9.15 2.82
CA ILE A 33 -18.20 9.89 2.88
C ILE A 33 -19.36 8.98 2.45
N ALA A 34 -19.14 8.09 1.49
CA ALA A 34 -20.14 7.10 1.05
C ALA A 34 -20.30 5.90 2.02
N GLY A 35 -19.64 5.91 3.18
CA GLY A 35 -19.72 4.84 4.18
C GLY A 35 -18.84 3.61 3.89
N ILE A 36 -17.93 3.68 2.92
CA ILE A 36 -17.03 2.58 2.56
C ILE A 36 -15.74 2.68 3.41
N PRO A 37 -15.42 1.68 4.25
CA PRO A 37 -14.14 1.64 4.95
C PRO A 37 -12.98 1.68 3.95
N THR A 38 -12.11 2.69 4.05
CA THR A 38 -11.06 2.93 3.05
C THR A 38 -9.71 3.21 3.70
N TYR A 39 -8.70 2.47 3.25
CA TYR A 39 -7.30 2.60 3.66
C TYR A 39 -6.42 2.72 2.42
N GLY A 40 -5.44 3.62 2.46
CA GLY A 40 -4.44 3.75 1.40
C GLY A 40 -3.28 2.79 1.65
N VAL A 41 -2.86 2.05 0.62
CA VAL A 41 -1.71 1.13 0.67
C VAL A 41 -0.91 1.29 -0.62
N SER A 42 0.32 1.79 -0.52
CA SER A 42 1.21 1.95 -1.68
C SER A 42 1.57 0.61 -2.34
N CYS A 43 1.57 -0.47 -1.55
CA CYS A 43 2.01 -1.82 -1.92
C CYS A 43 3.51 -1.97 -2.19
N MET A 44 4.26 -0.88 -2.35
CA MET A 44 5.71 -0.85 -2.53
C MET A 44 6.42 -0.04 -1.45
N PHE A 45 7.71 -0.30 -1.28
CA PHE A 45 8.60 0.54 -0.46
C PHE A 45 9.16 1.70 -1.26
N PHE A 46 9.58 2.73 -0.53
CA PHE A 46 10.31 3.87 -1.05
C PHE A 46 11.48 4.18 -0.12
N ASP A 47 12.55 4.77 -0.66
CA ASP A 47 13.60 5.32 0.19
C ASP A 47 13.05 6.51 0.97
N LYS A 48 12.99 6.37 2.31
CA LYS A 48 12.51 7.42 3.21
C LYS A 48 13.30 8.73 3.10
N ASN A 49 14.52 8.69 2.56
CA ASN A 49 15.38 9.86 2.37
C ASN A 49 15.32 10.43 0.95
N ASP A 50 14.57 9.83 0.02
CA ASP A 50 14.40 10.28 -1.37
C ASP A 50 12.90 10.29 -1.76
N ASP A 51 12.05 10.99 -0.99
CA ASP A 51 10.66 11.24 -1.40
C ASP A 51 10.61 12.34 -2.46
N ARG A 52 10.24 11.94 -3.67
CA ARG A 52 10.14 12.80 -4.86
C ARG A 52 8.74 12.91 -5.41
N SER A 53 7.72 12.52 -4.64
CA SER A 53 6.34 12.65 -5.07
C SER A 53 6.07 14.10 -5.50
N HIS A 54 5.63 14.32 -6.74
CA HIS A 54 5.43 15.67 -7.33
C HIS A 54 6.71 16.51 -7.53
N GLY A 55 7.89 15.91 -7.43
CA GLY A 55 9.19 16.57 -7.58
C GLY A 55 9.80 16.40 -8.97
N LYS A 56 10.96 17.05 -9.17
CA LYS A 56 11.78 16.80 -10.36
C LYS A 56 12.40 15.39 -10.29
N ASP A 57 12.31 14.66 -11.40
CA ASP A 57 12.81 13.30 -11.55
C ASP A 57 12.18 12.32 -10.52
N GLU A 58 10.87 12.39 -10.34
CA GLU A 58 10.08 11.39 -9.62
C GLU A 58 10.36 9.99 -10.19
N ARG A 59 10.65 9.04 -9.29
CA ARG A 59 11.10 7.69 -9.67
C ARG A 59 10.93 6.74 -8.49
N VAL A 60 11.09 5.45 -8.79
CA VAL A 60 11.15 4.38 -7.81
C VAL A 60 12.21 3.34 -8.22
N GLY A 61 12.71 2.57 -7.25
CA GLY A 61 13.58 1.44 -7.51
C GLY A 61 12.90 0.40 -8.38
N VAL A 62 13.66 -0.18 -9.32
CA VAL A 62 13.13 -1.21 -10.25
C VAL A 62 12.65 -2.43 -9.45
N GLN A 63 13.40 -2.86 -8.44
CA GLN A 63 12.99 -3.98 -7.60
C GLN A 63 11.77 -3.65 -6.75
N ASP A 64 11.72 -2.45 -6.15
CA ASP A 64 10.57 -2.00 -5.34
C ASP A 64 9.27 -1.98 -6.15
N PHE A 65 9.35 -1.60 -7.43
CA PHE A 65 8.23 -1.67 -8.35
C PHE A 65 7.73 -3.11 -8.55
N TYR A 66 8.63 -4.05 -8.86
CA TYR A 66 8.24 -5.45 -9.09
C TYR A 66 7.75 -6.14 -7.81
N ASP A 67 8.38 -5.85 -6.67
CA ASP A 67 7.93 -6.34 -5.36
C ASP A 67 6.55 -5.79 -5.03
N GLY A 68 6.32 -4.50 -5.31
CA GLY A 68 5.03 -3.86 -5.14
C GLY A 68 3.92 -4.44 -5.99
N LEU A 69 4.22 -4.74 -7.26
CA LEU A 69 3.31 -5.43 -8.17
C LEU A 69 2.93 -6.81 -7.64
N ALA A 70 3.91 -7.60 -7.21
CA ALA A 70 3.68 -8.93 -6.65
C ALA A 70 2.85 -8.87 -5.36
N PHE A 71 3.15 -7.92 -4.47
CA PHE A 71 2.39 -7.69 -3.24
C PHE A 71 0.95 -7.26 -3.54
N ASN A 72 0.76 -6.29 -4.43
CA ASN A 72 -0.56 -5.77 -4.81
C ASN A 72 -1.45 -6.88 -5.39
N TYR A 73 -0.90 -7.73 -6.26
CA TYR A 73 -1.62 -8.89 -6.78
C TYR A 73 -2.09 -9.83 -5.66
N ARG A 74 -1.21 -10.20 -4.73
CA ARG A 74 -1.56 -11.07 -3.59
C ARG A 74 -2.62 -10.44 -2.70
N LEU A 75 -2.51 -9.13 -2.43
CA LEU A 75 -3.47 -8.40 -1.59
C LEU A 75 -4.86 -8.39 -2.22
N ILE A 76 -4.97 -8.11 -3.52
CA ILE A 76 -6.26 -8.12 -4.24
C ILE A 76 -6.85 -9.53 -4.23
N ARG A 77 -6.02 -10.57 -4.46
CA ARG A 77 -6.46 -11.96 -4.39
C ARG A 77 -7.02 -12.30 -3.01
N GLU A 78 -6.31 -11.93 -1.94
CA GLU A 78 -6.78 -12.16 -0.57
C GLU A 78 -8.10 -11.42 -0.28
N LEU A 79 -8.23 -10.15 -0.67
CA LEU A 79 -9.45 -9.36 -0.48
C LEU A 79 -10.66 -9.88 -1.27
N SER A 80 -10.42 -10.53 -2.41
CA SER A 80 -11.46 -11.07 -3.28
C SER A 80 -11.83 -12.53 -2.99
N THR A 81 -11.12 -13.18 -2.06
CA THR A 81 -11.37 -14.59 -1.73
C THR A 81 -12.61 -14.69 -0.82
N PRO A 82 -13.61 -15.51 -1.16
CA PRO A 82 -14.76 -15.76 -0.29
C PRO A 82 -14.31 -16.32 1.05
N HIS A 83 -14.93 -15.84 2.14
CA HIS A 83 -14.77 -16.38 3.48
C HIS A 83 -15.82 -17.45 3.78
#